data_AF-A0A821DEA7-F1
#
_entry.id   AF-A0A821DEA7-F1
#
_cell.length_a   1.000
_cell.length_b   1.000
_cell.length_c   1.000
_cell.angle_alpha   90.00
_cell.angle_beta   90.00
_cell.angle_gamma   90.00
#
_symmetry.space_group_name_H-M   'P 1'
#
loop_
_entity.id
_entity.type
_entity.pdbx_description
1 polymer ?
#
loop_
_entity_poly.entity_id
_entity_poly.type
_entity_poly.pdbx_seq_one_letter_code
_entity_poly.pdbx_strand_id
1 'polypeptide(L)'
;LGETYTPRAEEGQKRVGKAKAQFVFDILDTDMSGYIDAIELQRLLIQWDLPENEVDAYLASDEDKRFSLEEFYQNLKSVWDFAYENMTVQGTAQETQAPHHDYSN
;
A
#
# COMPACT_ATOMS: atom_id res chain seq x y z
N LEU A 1 -3.37 -37.26 23.17
CA LEU A 1 -3.33 -35.79 23.32
C LEU A 1 -2.40 -35.26 22.23
N GLY A 2 -2.94 -34.67 21.18
CA GLY A 2 -2.17 -34.24 20.01
C GLY A 2 -2.99 -33.32 19.13
N GLU A 3 -3.64 -32.32 19.72
CA GLU A 3 -4.37 -31.30 18.98
C GLU A 3 -3.55 -30.02 18.98
N THR A 4 -2.77 -29.79 17.91
CA THR A 4 -2.36 -28.44 17.52
C THR A 4 -2.26 -28.39 15.99
N TYR A 5 -3.41 -28.27 15.33
CA TYR A 5 -3.50 -27.88 13.93
C TYR A 5 -4.28 -26.56 13.88
N THR A 6 -3.56 -25.45 13.84
CA THR A 6 -4.15 -24.15 13.45
C THR A 6 -3.45 -23.54 12.23
N PRO A 7 -3.45 -24.20 11.06
CA PRO A 7 -2.98 -23.57 9.82
C PRO A 7 -3.95 -22.49 9.29
N ARG A 8 -5.23 -22.50 9.69
CA ARG A 8 -6.28 -21.69 9.05
C ARG A 8 -6.21 -20.19 9.35
N ALA A 9 -5.72 -19.80 10.54
CA ALA A 9 -5.69 -18.39 10.95
C ALA A 9 -4.50 -17.64 10.34
N GLU A 10 -3.33 -18.28 10.25
CA GLU A 10 -2.11 -17.67 9.72
C GLU A 10 -2.14 -17.50 8.19
N GLU A 11 -2.73 -18.44 7.47
CA GLU A 11 -2.93 -18.30 6.02
C GLU A 11 -3.90 -17.19 5.65
N GLY A 12 -4.95 -16.99 6.44
CA GLY A 12 -5.93 -15.91 6.23
C GLY A 12 -5.28 -14.53 6.35
N GLN A 13 -4.47 -14.33 7.39
CA GLN A 13 -3.76 -13.06 7.62
C GLN A 13 -2.73 -12.77 6.53
N LYS A 14 -1.99 -13.77 6.06
CA LYS A 14 -1.04 -13.60 4.94
C LYS A 14 -1.74 -13.19 3.64
N ARG A 15 -2.91 -13.78 3.34
CA ARG A 15 -3.69 -13.43 2.14
C ARG A 15 -4.21 -11.99 2.21
N VAL A 16 -4.69 -11.56 3.37
CA VAL A 16 -5.13 -10.17 3.60
C VAL A 16 -3.97 -9.20 3.49
N GLY A 17 -2.83 -9.47 4.14
CA GLY A 17 -1.64 -8.64 4.04
C GLY A 17 -1.14 -8.50 2.61
N LYS A 18 -1.08 -9.61 1.86
CA LYS A 18 -0.67 -9.59 0.44
C LYS A 18 -1.64 -8.77 -0.42
N ALA A 19 -2.95 -8.85 -0.17
CA ALA A 19 -3.93 -8.05 -0.88
C ALA A 19 -3.81 -6.55 -0.58
N LYS A 20 -3.57 -6.17 0.68
CA LYS A 20 -3.31 -4.78 1.08
C LYS A 20 -2.04 -4.25 0.40
N ALA A 21 -0.95 -5.00 0.48
CA ALA A 21 0.31 -4.62 -0.16
C ALA A 21 0.18 -4.50 -1.67
N GLN A 22 -0.53 -5.44 -2.33
CA GLN A 22 -0.80 -5.39 -3.76
C GLN A 22 -1.59 -4.14 -4.15
N PHE A 23 -2.63 -3.78 -3.40
CA PHE A 23 -3.44 -2.59 -3.68
C PHE A 23 -2.59 -1.32 -3.63
N VAL A 24 -1.74 -1.20 -2.61
CA VAL A 24 -0.82 -0.08 -2.49
C VAL A 24 0.19 -0.10 -3.63
N PHE A 25 0.79 -1.25 -3.90
CA PHE A 25 1.77 -1.42 -4.98
C PHE A 25 1.22 -0.95 -6.33
N ASP A 26 0.00 -1.34 -6.69
CA ASP A 26 -0.67 -0.96 -7.94
C ASP A 26 -0.89 0.56 -8.07
N ILE A 27 -1.08 1.25 -6.94
CA ILE A 27 -1.22 2.72 -6.91
C ILE A 27 0.15 3.40 -7.11
N LEU A 28 1.23 2.76 -6.66
CA LEU A 28 2.57 3.32 -6.71
C LEU A 28 3.29 3.06 -8.03
N ASP A 29 3.15 1.84 -8.55
CA ASP A 29 3.66 1.36 -9.84
C ASP A 29 2.89 2.05 -10.98
N THR A 30 3.12 3.36 -11.10
CA THR A 30 2.37 4.24 -12.00
C THR A 30 2.78 3.97 -13.44
N ASP A 31 4.02 3.51 -13.64
CA ASP A 31 4.53 3.10 -14.94
C ASP A 31 4.17 1.66 -15.31
N MET A 32 3.52 0.91 -14.40
CA MET A 32 3.14 -0.50 -14.55
C MET A 32 4.32 -1.38 -14.94
N SER A 33 5.52 -1.05 -14.47
CA SER A 33 6.73 -1.84 -14.68
C SER A 33 6.71 -3.14 -13.89
N GLY A 34 5.87 -3.24 -12.85
CA GLY A 34 5.85 -4.34 -11.90
C GLY A 34 6.90 -4.20 -10.80
N TYR A 35 7.53 -3.03 -10.68
CA TYR A 35 8.56 -2.71 -9.68
C TYR A 35 8.35 -1.29 -9.16
N ILE A 36 8.66 -1.05 -7.88
CA ILE A 36 8.69 0.30 -7.33
C ILE A 36 10.10 0.86 -7.40
N ASP A 37 10.30 1.89 -8.21
CA ASP A 37 11.57 2.58 -8.32
C ASP A 37 11.73 3.72 -7.31
N ALA A 38 12.92 4.33 -7.28
CA ALA A 38 13.24 5.42 -6.36
C ALA A 38 12.31 6.64 -6.48
N ILE A 39 11.91 6.99 -7.70
CA ILE A 39 11.05 8.12 -7.99
C ILE A 39 9.63 7.83 -7.48
N GLU A 40 9.13 6.62 -7.70
CA GLU A 40 7.81 6.18 -7.23
C GLU A 40 7.76 6.12 -5.70
N LEU A 41 8.81 5.58 -5.07
CA LEU A 41 8.94 5.57 -3.61
C LEU A 41 9.11 6.99 -3.04
N GLN A 42 9.84 7.87 -3.70
CA GLN A 42 9.98 9.27 -3.27
C GLN A 42 8.64 10.00 -3.31
N ARG A 43 7.88 9.86 -4.40
CA ARG A 43 6.55 10.45 -4.55
C ARG A 43 5.62 9.97 -3.44
N LEU A 44 5.72 8.69 -3.08
CA LEU A 44 4.97 8.13 -1.97
C LEU A 44 5.25 8.82 -0.65
N LEU A 45 6.52 8.93 -0.28
CA LEU A 45 6.91 9.55 0.98
C LEU A 45 6.45 11.00 1.04
N ILE A 46 6.62 11.76 -0.05
CA ILE A 46 6.13 13.14 -0.17
C ILE A 46 4.61 13.21 0.01
N GLN A 47 3.86 12.32 -0.65
CA GLN A 47 2.40 12.31 -0.58
C GLN A 47 1.88 12.06 0.85
N TRP A 48 2.68 11.43 1.70
CA TRP A 48 2.34 11.14 3.09
C TRP A 48 3.05 12.03 4.11
N ASP A 49 3.68 13.12 3.66
CA ASP A 49 4.44 14.04 4.50
C ASP A 49 5.58 13.33 5.28
N LEU A 50 6.10 12.24 4.70
CA LEU A 50 7.25 11.50 5.21
C LEU A 50 8.55 12.05 4.60
N PRO A 51 9.69 11.93 5.30
CA PRO A 51 10.96 12.46 4.82
C PRO A 51 11.44 11.69 3.57
N GLU A 52 11.53 12.37 2.43
CA GLU A 52 12.04 11.78 1.19
C GLU A 52 13.51 11.34 1.26
N ASN A 53 14.27 11.82 2.25
CA ASN A 53 15.65 11.37 2.46
C ASN A 53 15.75 9.90 2.91
N GLU A 54 14.65 9.28 3.33
CA GLU A 54 14.61 7.88 3.72
C GLU A 54 14.58 6.94 2.50
N VAL A 55 14.26 7.44 1.29
CA VAL A 55 14.26 6.63 0.05
C VAL A 55 15.60 5.93 -0.14
N ASP A 56 16.70 6.64 0.05
CA ASP A 56 18.05 6.08 -0.12
C ASP A 56 18.32 4.98 0.93
N ALA A 57 17.84 5.15 2.16
CA ALA A 57 17.96 4.13 3.20
C ALA A 57 17.13 2.87 2.89
N TYR A 58 15.94 3.03 2.33
CA TYR A 58 15.13 1.90 1.87
C TYR A 58 15.81 1.17 0.71
N LEU A 59 16.25 1.90 -0.31
CA LEU A 59 16.87 1.31 -1.52
C LEU A 59 18.30 0.83 -1.29
N ALA A 60 19.00 1.30 -0.27
CA ALA A 60 20.35 0.85 0.06
C ALA A 60 20.40 -0.64 0.41
N SER A 61 19.27 -1.22 0.81
CA SER A 61 19.15 -2.65 1.11
C SER A 61 18.94 -3.51 -0.14
N ASP A 62 18.73 -2.90 -1.31
CA ASP A 62 18.38 -3.57 -2.56
C ASP A 62 19.47 -3.39 -3.63
N GLU A 63 19.86 -4.47 -4.30
CA GLU A 63 20.93 -4.43 -5.31
C GLU A 63 20.49 -3.74 -6.60
N ASP A 64 19.21 -3.85 -6.96
CA ASP A 64 18.65 -3.32 -8.21
C ASP A 64 18.02 -1.93 -8.03
N LYS A 65 17.98 -1.43 -6.78
CA LYS A 65 17.38 -0.16 -6.37
C LYS A 65 15.91 -0.07 -6.78
N ARG A 66 15.21 -1.20 -6.77
CA ARG A 66 13.79 -1.30 -7.10
C ARG A 66 13.18 -2.40 -6.27
N PHE A 67 11.94 -2.22 -5.84
CA PHE A 67 11.25 -3.26 -5.08
C PHE A 67 10.26 -4.02 -5.95
N SER A 68 10.43 -5.33 -6.05
CA SER A 68 9.34 -6.20 -6.52
C SER A 68 8.19 -6.21 -5.49
N LEU A 69 7.01 -6.66 -5.89
CA LEU A 69 5.88 -6.83 -4.98
C LEU A 69 6.22 -7.69 -3.75
N GLU A 70 7.02 -8.74 -3.93
CA GLU A 70 7.39 -9.65 -2.85
C GLU A 70 8.31 -8.97 -1.83
N GLU A 71 9.28 -8.19 -2.30
CA GLU A 71 10.17 -7.42 -1.45
C GLU A 71 9.43 -6.26 -0.78
N PHE A 72 8.54 -5.59 -1.51
CA PHE A 72 7.64 -4.59 -0.96
C PHE A 72 6.78 -5.17 0.17
N TYR A 73 6.20 -6.36 -0.03
CA TYR A 73 5.39 -7.02 0.99
C TYR A 73 6.21 -7.40 2.25
N GLN A 74 7.43 -7.94 2.06
CA GLN A 74 8.24 -8.47 3.16
C GLN A 74 9.06 -7.39 3.89
N ASN A 75 9.75 -6.53 3.15
CA ASN A 75 10.69 -5.55 3.70
C ASN A 75 9.99 -4.24 4.08
N LEU A 76 8.90 -3.88 3.39
CA LEU A 76 8.22 -2.59 3.55
C LEU A 76 6.85 -2.73 4.23
N LYS A 77 6.70 -3.72 5.12
CA LYS A 77 5.46 -3.93 5.89
C LYS A 77 4.89 -2.67 6.53
N SER A 78 5.72 -1.91 7.22
CA SER A 78 5.28 -0.69 7.89
C SER A 78 4.82 0.38 6.89
N VAL A 79 5.43 0.43 5.71
CA VAL A 79 5.11 1.41 4.66
C VAL A 79 3.77 1.07 4.04
N TRP A 80 3.57 -0.15 3.51
CA TRP A 80 2.32 -0.51 2.84
C TRP A 80 1.13 -0.69 3.78
N ASP A 81 1.36 -1.07 5.04
CA ASP A 81 0.27 -1.14 6.02
C ASP A 81 -0.22 0.28 6.35
N PHE A 82 0.70 1.20 6.62
CA PHE A 82 0.36 2.62 6.81
C PHE A 82 -0.27 3.24 5.57
N ALA A 83 0.24 2.91 4.39
CA ALA A 83 -0.31 3.32 3.10
C ALA A 83 -1.79 3.00 2.97
N TYR A 84 -2.08 1.72 3.19
CA TYR A 84 -3.40 1.15 3.01
C TYR A 84 -4.37 1.83 3.98
N GLU A 85 -3.99 2.00 5.23
CA GLU A 85 -4.82 2.68 6.23
C GLU A 85 -5.05 4.16 5.84
N ASN A 86 -4.03 4.91 5.41
CA ASN A 86 -4.24 6.31 4.99
C ASN A 86 -5.09 6.44 3.72
N MET A 87 -4.87 5.58 2.72
CA MET A 87 -5.62 5.59 1.46
C MET A 87 -7.09 5.17 1.68
N THR A 88 -7.34 4.18 2.54
CA THR A 88 -8.71 3.74 2.86
C THR A 88 -9.43 4.72 3.78
N VAL A 89 -8.73 5.39 4.69
CA VAL A 89 -9.31 6.43 5.55
C VAL A 89 -9.70 7.66 4.73
N GLN A 90 -8.89 8.08 3.75
CA GLN A 90 -9.25 9.20 2.85
C GLN A 90 -10.29 8.84 1.78
N GLY A 91 -10.51 7.55 1.51
CA GLY A 91 -11.58 7.06 0.62
C GLY A 91 -12.98 7.06 1.22
N THR A 92 -13.14 7.30 2.53
CA THR A 92 -14.46 7.31 3.21
C THR A 92 -15.07 8.70 3.38
N ALA A 93 -14.41 9.76 2.90
CA ALA A 93 -14.96 11.11 2.92
C ALA A 93 -15.77 11.46 1.64
N GLN A 94 -16.50 10.52 1.04
CA GLN A 94 -17.52 10.82 0.02
C GLN A 94 -18.76 9.89 0.12
N GLU A 95 -19.40 9.88 1.28
CA GLU A 95 -20.84 9.58 1.41
C GLU A 95 -21.45 10.87 1.98
N THR A 96 -22.13 11.75 1.26
CA THR A 96 -23.45 11.60 0.65
C THR A 96 -23.78 12.93 -0.03
N GLN A 97 -24.13 12.93 -1.32
CA GLN A 97 -25.06 13.89 -1.92
C GLN A 97 -25.43 13.41 -3.32
N ALA A 98 -26.41 12.51 -3.36
CA ALA A 98 -27.22 12.27 -4.55
C ALA A 98 -28.44 13.23 -4.51
N PRO A 99 -29.22 13.32 -5.60
CA PRO A 99 -29.34 14.47 -6.48
C PRO A 99 -30.58 15.31 -6.17
N HIS A 100 -30.85 16.33 -7.01
CA HIS A 100 -32.08 17.14 -7.12
C HIS A 100 -32.03 18.51 -6.42
N HIS A 101 -31.76 19.54 -7.24
CA HIS A 101 -32.62 20.72 -7.24
C HIS A 101 -32.98 21.05 -8.69
N ASP A 102 -34.09 20.44 -9.13
CA ASP A 102 -35.00 21.13 -10.02
C ASP A 102 -35.59 22.28 -9.20
N TYR A 103 -35.18 23.50 -9.51
CA TYR A 103 -35.98 24.68 -9.24
C TYR A 103 -36.18 25.42 -10.54
N SER A 104 -37.22 25.00 -11.25
CA SER A 104 -38.04 25.91 -12.02
C SER A 104 -38.50 27.08 -11.13
N ASN A 105 -38.23 28.32 -11.54
CA ASN A 105 -39.17 29.44 -11.43
C ASN A 105 -38.80 30.56 -12.41
#